data_AF-A0A1B2F9G6-F1
#
_entry.id   AF-A0A1B2F9G6-F1
#
_cell.length_a   1.000
_cell.length_b   1.000
_cell.length_c   1.000
_cell.angle_alpha   90.00
_cell.angle_beta   90.00
_cell.angle_gamma   90.00
#
_symmetry.space_group_name_H-M   'P 1'
#
loop_
_entity.id
_entity.type
_entity.pdbx_description
1 polymer ?
#
loop_
_entity_poly.entity_id
_entity_poly.type
_entity_poly.pdbx_seq_one_letter_code
_entity_poly.pdbx_strand_id
1 'polypeptide(L)'
;MTTNLEELKQRGQAGAEVQPDVQPFDYLYAVRLVRQANPGLDGQALSSAVEQVKALYLATGSYTAPQNTFQQERFKMHQRHKEEARELARQHGRKAHWLSQKDTDLCILEGLDDIAQGRAPSGTRYLRNRGKGVEYVNKVRSLRNDSQNAKALQSLAGHTVLRTIDESALEVSAMHRGTLSGCLKNVAAHYINAEKLTEQVRREVAKATASLVAEQAATNKRLEIVEAGEHWHTVARRMRSEGQGPSAIAQATGQKLNTVKVYLKRQNKGC
;
A
#
# COMPACT_ATOMS: atom_id res chain seq x y z
N MET A 1 -70.60 -23.28 -25.81
CA MET A 1 -70.65 -22.03 -25.04
C MET A 1 -70.67 -22.41 -23.57
N THR A 2 -69.48 -22.59 -23.00
CA THR A 2 -69.28 -22.85 -21.58
C THR A 2 -69.61 -21.57 -20.82
N THR A 3 -70.47 -21.68 -19.81
CA THR A 3 -71.00 -20.52 -19.09
C THR A 3 -69.99 -20.02 -18.06
N ASN A 4 -70.02 -18.73 -17.74
CA ASN A 4 -69.14 -18.05 -16.77
C ASN A 4 -69.01 -18.75 -15.39
N LEU A 5 -69.90 -19.70 -15.08
CA LEU A 5 -69.87 -20.55 -13.88
C LEU A 5 -68.81 -21.65 -13.91
N GLU A 6 -68.45 -22.18 -15.09
CA GLU A 6 -67.40 -23.19 -15.22
C GLU A 6 -66.00 -22.58 -15.15
N GLU A 7 -65.80 -21.37 -15.70
CA GLU A 7 -64.56 -20.60 -15.53
C GLU A 7 -64.33 -20.17 -14.07
N LEU A 8 -65.41 -19.87 -13.32
CA LEU A 8 -65.32 -19.57 -11.89
C LEU A 8 -64.99 -20.80 -11.05
N LYS A 9 -65.47 -21.99 -11.43
CA LYS A 9 -65.09 -23.24 -10.74
C LYS A 9 -63.65 -23.66 -11.04
N GLN A 10 -63.17 -23.47 -12.28
CA GLN A 10 -61.75 -23.71 -12.62
C GLN A 10 -60.82 -22.69 -11.95
N ARG A 11 -61.22 -21.42 -11.82
CA ARG A 11 -60.47 -20.41 -11.04
C ARG A 11 -60.50 -20.66 -9.52
N GLY A 12 -61.57 -21.24 -9.00
CA GLY A 12 -61.67 -21.63 -7.59
C GLY A 12 -60.78 -22.83 -7.22
N GLN A 13 -60.50 -23.72 -8.18
CA GLN A 13 -59.65 -24.90 -7.96
C GLN A 13 -58.15 -24.64 -8.18
N ALA A 14 -57.78 -23.56 -8.88
CA ALA A 14 -56.39 -23.14 -9.08
C ALA A 14 -55.84 -22.23 -7.95
N GLY A 15 -56.68 -21.81 -7.00
CA GLY A 15 -56.30 -20.96 -5.86
C GLY A 15 -56.21 -21.69 -4.52
N ALA A 16 -56.41 -23.01 -4.49
CA ALA A 16 -56.22 -23.83 -3.31
C ALA A 16 -54.78 -24.36 -3.22
N GLU A 17 -53.81 -23.45 -3.31
CA GLU A 17 -52.49 -23.75 -2.73
C GLU A 17 -52.67 -23.72 -1.22
N VAL A 18 -52.56 -24.92 -0.64
CA VAL A 18 -52.45 -25.18 0.78
C VAL A 18 -51.46 -24.17 1.37
N GLN A 19 -51.96 -23.17 2.11
CA GLN A 19 -51.10 -22.39 3.00
C GLN A 19 -50.45 -23.42 3.93
N PRO A 20 -49.12 -23.61 3.90
CA PRO A 20 -48.47 -24.50 4.84
C PRO A 20 -48.83 -24.00 6.22
N ASP A 21 -49.11 -24.92 7.14
CA ASP A 21 -49.44 -24.70 8.54
C ASP A 21 -48.44 -23.69 9.16
N VAL A 22 -48.76 -22.38 9.06
CA VAL A 22 -47.84 -21.33 9.49
C VAL A 22 -47.94 -21.31 10.99
N GLN A 23 -46.97 -21.94 11.65
CA GLN A 23 -46.87 -21.89 13.09
C GLN A 23 -46.95 -20.43 13.56
N PRO A 24 -47.62 -20.15 14.68
CA PRO A 24 -47.66 -18.79 15.21
C PRO A 24 -46.24 -18.31 15.52
N PHE A 25 -45.99 -17.02 15.30
CA PHE A 25 -44.69 -16.43 15.60
C PHE A 25 -44.36 -16.55 17.10
N ASP A 26 -43.28 -17.26 17.41
CA ASP A 26 -42.73 -17.46 18.75
C ASP A 26 -41.74 -16.34 19.07
N TYR A 27 -42.25 -15.39 19.86
CA TYR A 27 -41.47 -14.26 20.37
C TYR A 27 -40.28 -14.67 21.23
N LEU A 28 -40.40 -15.73 22.03
CA LEU A 28 -39.32 -16.17 22.92
C LEU A 28 -38.18 -16.79 22.12
N TYR A 29 -38.52 -17.56 21.08
CA TYR A 29 -37.55 -18.09 20.13
C TYR A 29 -36.83 -16.97 19.37
N ALA A 30 -37.58 -15.98 18.86
CA ALA A 30 -37.01 -14.83 18.16
C ALA A 30 -36.05 -14.01 19.06
N VAL A 31 -36.42 -13.76 20.32
CA VAL A 31 -35.55 -13.08 21.30
C VAL A 31 -34.27 -13.87 21.53
N ARG A 32 -34.35 -15.19 21.69
CA ARG A 32 -33.18 -16.06 21.88
C ARG A 32 -32.27 -16.05 20.67
N LEU A 33 -32.84 -16.15 19.46
CA LEU A 33 -32.13 -16.11 18.20
C LEU A 33 -31.38 -14.77 18.01
N VAL A 34 -32.05 -13.65 18.29
CA VAL A 34 -31.45 -12.31 18.19
C VAL A 34 -30.32 -12.13 19.21
N ARG A 35 -30.49 -12.59 20.46
CA ARG A 35 -29.45 -12.52 21.49
C ARG A 35 -28.24 -13.42 21.18
N GLN A 36 -28.48 -14.59 20.60
CA GLN A 36 -27.41 -15.51 20.22
C GLN A 36 -26.59 -14.98 19.04
N ALA A 37 -27.25 -14.34 18.07
CA ALA A 37 -26.59 -13.73 16.92
C ALA A 37 -25.93 -12.38 17.25
N ASN A 38 -26.45 -11.64 18.23
CA ASN A 38 -25.98 -10.30 18.59
C ASN A 38 -25.88 -10.14 20.12
N PRO A 39 -24.84 -10.70 20.77
CA PRO A 39 -24.65 -10.57 22.20
C PRO A 39 -24.32 -9.10 22.55
N GLY A 40 -25.16 -8.47 23.38
CA GLY A 40 -24.95 -7.10 23.88
C GLY A 40 -25.91 -6.02 23.38
N LEU A 41 -26.95 -6.38 22.63
CA LEU A 41 -28.04 -5.44 22.28
C LEU A 41 -28.73 -4.94 23.56
N ASP A 42 -29.00 -3.63 23.62
CA ASP A 42 -29.81 -3.02 24.67
C ASP A 42 -31.32 -3.29 24.46
N GLY A 43 -32.16 -2.91 25.42
CA GLY A 43 -33.59 -3.25 25.41
C GLY A 43 -34.36 -2.73 24.18
N GLN A 44 -34.02 -1.53 23.70
CA GLN A 44 -34.69 -0.92 22.56
C GLN A 44 -34.21 -1.53 21.24
N ALA A 45 -32.89 -1.70 21.09
CA ALA A 45 -32.25 -2.39 19.98
C ALA A 45 -32.75 -3.83 19.82
N LEU A 46 -32.85 -4.56 20.93
CA LEU A 46 -33.35 -5.93 20.98
C LEU A 46 -34.81 -6.01 20.49
N SER A 47 -35.66 -5.09 20.94
CA SER A 47 -37.07 -5.05 20.51
C SER A 47 -37.20 -4.78 19.01
N SER A 48 -36.42 -3.84 18.46
CA SER A 48 -36.44 -3.53 17.04
C SER A 48 -35.93 -4.70 16.19
N ALA A 49 -34.91 -5.42 16.66
CA ALA A 49 -34.38 -6.58 15.95
C ALA A 49 -35.36 -7.77 15.98
N VAL A 50 -36.09 -7.97 17.07
CA VAL A 50 -37.14 -9.01 17.16
C VAL A 50 -38.31 -8.70 16.24
N GLU A 51 -38.72 -7.43 16.13
CA GLU A 51 -39.76 -7.02 15.19
C GLU A 51 -39.33 -7.17 13.71
N GLN A 52 -38.04 -7.02 13.40
CA GLN A 52 -37.51 -7.36 12.07
C GLN A 52 -37.57 -8.87 11.79
N VAL A 53 -37.24 -9.71 12.77
CA VAL A 53 -37.40 -11.17 12.65
C VAL A 53 -38.87 -11.53 12.47
N LYS A 54 -39.78 -10.85 13.17
CA LYS A 54 -41.23 -11.04 13.00
C LYS A 54 -41.70 -10.68 11.60
N ALA A 55 -41.30 -9.53 11.08
CA ALA A 55 -41.65 -9.11 9.72
C ALA A 55 -41.13 -10.10 8.67
N LEU A 56 -39.90 -10.61 8.83
CA LEU A 56 -39.31 -11.61 7.94
C LEU A 56 -40.02 -12.96 8.07
N TYR A 57 -40.38 -13.37 9.29
CA TYR A 57 -41.12 -14.61 9.54
C TYR A 57 -42.51 -14.56 8.87
N LEU A 58 -43.22 -13.44 9.00
CA LEU A 58 -44.52 -13.25 8.36
C LEU A 58 -44.42 -13.24 6.82
N ALA A 59 -43.28 -12.83 6.27
CA ALA A 59 -43.06 -12.78 4.82
C ALA A 59 -42.54 -14.10 4.22
N THR A 60 -41.78 -14.90 4.99
CA THR A 60 -41.01 -16.05 4.46
C THR A 60 -41.24 -17.36 5.20
N GLY A 61 -41.92 -17.35 6.35
CA GLY A 61 -42.13 -18.49 7.22
C GLY A 61 -40.89 -18.97 7.98
N SER A 62 -39.76 -18.25 7.89
CA SER A 62 -38.48 -18.67 8.46
C SER A 62 -37.91 -17.66 9.46
N TYR A 63 -37.34 -18.16 10.56
CA TYR A 63 -36.60 -17.35 11.52
C TYR A 63 -35.17 -17.14 11.04
N THR A 64 -34.90 -15.96 10.50
CA THR A 64 -33.53 -15.55 10.13
C THR A 64 -33.06 -14.44 11.05
N ALA A 65 -31.90 -14.63 11.68
CA ALA A 65 -31.32 -13.60 12.54
C ALA A 65 -30.87 -12.41 11.68
N PRO A 66 -31.18 -11.16 12.05
CA PRO A 66 -30.66 -9.99 11.36
C PRO A 66 -29.16 -9.94 11.57
N GLN A 67 -28.40 -10.38 10.57
CA GLN A 67 -26.96 -10.15 10.53
C GLN A 67 -26.75 -8.68 10.16
N ASN A 68 -26.05 -7.93 11.02
CA ASN A 68 -25.57 -6.54 10.86
C ASN A 68 -26.25 -5.44 11.70
N THR A 69 -27.23 -5.72 12.57
CA THR A 69 -27.87 -4.65 13.37
C THR A 69 -26.95 -4.07 14.44
N PHE A 70 -26.24 -4.89 15.21
CA PHE A 70 -25.43 -4.40 16.35
C PHE A 70 -24.29 -3.46 15.94
N GLN A 71 -23.53 -3.80 14.89
CA GLN A 71 -22.42 -2.95 14.42
C GLN A 71 -22.94 -1.63 13.82
N GLN A 72 -24.07 -1.68 13.09
CA GLN A 72 -24.70 -0.49 12.54
C GLN A 72 -25.29 0.41 13.63
N GLU A 73 -25.91 -0.16 14.66
CA GLU A 73 -26.42 0.61 15.80
C GLU A 73 -25.31 1.20 16.64
N ARG A 74 -24.23 0.46 16.90
CA ARG A 74 -23.04 0.99 17.57
C ARG A 74 -22.40 2.13 16.77
N PHE A 75 -22.37 2.02 15.43
CA PHE A 75 -21.93 3.12 14.57
C PHE A 75 -22.86 4.33 14.68
N LYS A 76 -24.19 4.14 14.60
CA LYS A 76 -25.17 5.23 14.75
C LYS A 76 -25.07 5.89 16.13
N MET A 77 -24.92 5.11 17.19
CA MET A 77 -24.73 5.57 18.57
C MET A 77 -23.44 6.40 18.71
N HIS A 78 -22.33 5.95 18.11
CA HIS A 78 -21.10 6.74 18.05
C HIS A 78 -21.25 8.04 17.25
N GLN A 79 -22.05 8.08 16.18
CA GLN A 79 -22.31 9.33 15.47
C GLN A 79 -23.15 10.30 16.29
N ARG A 80 -24.22 9.81 16.96
CA ARG A 80 -25.04 10.62 17.87
C ARG A 80 -24.21 11.21 19.01
N HIS A 81 -23.40 10.39 19.68
CA HIS A 81 -22.49 10.89 20.73
C HIS A 81 -21.50 11.94 20.21
N LYS A 82 -21.00 11.79 18.98
CA LYS A 82 -20.13 12.81 18.36
C LYS A 82 -20.87 14.11 18.08
N GLU A 83 -22.13 14.04 17.66
CA GLU A 83 -22.99 15.19 17.41
C GLU A 83 -23.34 15.91 18.71
N GLU A 84 -23.78 15.19 19.74
CA GLU A 84 -24.05 15.74 21.07
C GLU A 84 -22.81 16.38 21.68
N ALA A 85 -21.65 15.73 21.59
CA ALA A 85 -20.39 16.31 22.04
C ALA A 85 -20.01 17.59 21.27
N ARG A 86 -20.34 17.67 19.98
CA ARG A 86 -20.14 18.90 19.17
C ARG A 86 -21.11 20.00 19.57
N GLU A 87 -22.36 19.67 19.85
CA GLU A 87 -23.37 20.63 20.30
C GLU A 87 -23.03 21.18 21.69
N LEU A 88 -22.70 20.32 22.65
CA LEU A 88 -22.22 20.72 23.97
C LEU A 88 -20.97 21.61 23.86
N ALA A 89 -20.01 21.25 23.01
CA ALA A 89 -18.84 22.08 22.78
C ALA A 89 -19.20 23.47 22.22
N ARG A 90 -20.16 23.55 21.27
CA ARG A 90 -20.66 24.82 20.74
C ARG A 90 -21.38 25.66 21.81
N GLN A 91 -22.24 25.03 22.61
CA GLN A 91 -22.98 25.69 23.70
C GLN A 91 -22.05 26.30 24.75
N HIS A 92 -20.93 25.62 25.05
CA HIS A 92 -19.90 26.12 25.96
C HIS A 92 -18.86 27.04 25.29
N GLY A 93 -19.12 27.54 24.07
CA GLY A 93 -18.22 28.46 23.36
C GLY A 93 -16.88 27.83 22.93
N ARG A 94 -16.72 26.51 23.03
CA ARG A 94 -15.52 25.80 22.60
C ARG A 94 -15.55 25.65 21.08
N LYS A 95 -14.75 26.47 20.39
CA LYS A 95 -14.51 26.32 18.96
C LYS A 95 -13.80 24.99 18.70
N ALA A 96 -14.37 24.15 17.83
CA ALA A 96 -13.72 22.92 17.41
C ALA A 96 -12.48 23.29 16.57
N HIS A 97 -11.29 22.99 17.09
CA HIS A 97 -10.04 23.29 16.42
C HIS A 97 -9.71 22.13 15.48
N TRP A 98 -10.07 22.28 14.22
CA TRP A 98 -9.70 21.34 13.15
C TRP A 98 -8.56 21.94 12.34
N LEU A 99 -7.67 21.07 11.85
CA LEU A 99 -6.69 21.47 10.86
C LEU A 99 -7.42 21.76 9.55
N SER A 100 -7.26 22.96 8.98
CA SER A 100 -7.88 23.29 7.70
C SER A 100 -7.11 22.62 6.55
N GLN A 101 -7.77 22.34 5.41
CA GLN A 101 -7.07 21.77 4.25
C GLN A 101 -5.91 22.67 3.80
N LYS A 102 -6.13 23.98 3.75
CA LYS A 102 -5.10 24.97 3.39
C LYS A 102 -3.89 24.91 4.32
N ASP A 103 -4.12 24.78 5.64
CA ASP A 103 -3.01 24.63 6.59
C ASP A 103 -2.27 23.30 6.37
N THR A 104 -3.00 22.22 6.08
CA THR A 104 -2.43 20.89 5.76
C THR A 104 -1.57 20.94 4.51
N ASP A 105 -2.07 21.49 3.40
CA ASP A 105 -1.36 21.61 2.12
C ASP A 105 -0.03 22.33 2.31
N LEU A 106 -0.10 23.50 2.94
CA LEU A 106 1.09 24.31 3.18
C LEU A 106 2.05 23.60 4.16
N CYS A 107 1.56 22.92 5.20
CA CYS A 107 2.42 22.19 6.13
C CYS A 107 3.11 20.99 5.47
N ILE A 108 2.43 20.32 4.55
CA ILE A 108 3.00 19.23 3.78
C ILE A 108 4.04 19.78 2.82
N LEU A 109 3.76 20.89 2.12
CA LEU A 109 4.74 21.55 1.25
C LEU A 109 6.05 21.88 1.99
N GLU A 110 5.98 22.63 3.10
CA GLU A 110 7.17 22.95 3.91
C GLU A 110 7.86 21.69 4.47
N GLY A 111 7.07 20.66 4.77
CA GLY A 111 7.60 19.35 5.18
C GLY A 111 8.36 18.63 4.08
N LEU A 112 7.88 18.69 2.84
CA LEU A 112 8.56 18.13 1.68
C LEU A 112 9.86 18.89 1.37
N ASP A 113 9.85 20.22 1.48
CA ASP A 113 11.06 21.05 1.33
C ASP A 113 12.12 20.68 2.37
N ASP A 114 11.71 20.49 3.62
CA ASP A 114 12.62 20.05 4.70
C ASP A 114 13.19 18.66 4.43
N ILE A 115 12.36 17.71 3.99
CA ILE A 115 12.80 16.35 3.65
C ILE A 115 13.83 16.40 2.51
N ALA A 116 13.58 17.21 1.47
CA ALA A 116 14.51 17.39 0.36
C ALA A 116 15.87 17.94 0.81
N GLN A 117 15.88 18.77 1.86
CA GLN A 117 17.09 19.35 2.45
C GLN A 117 17.71 18.45 3.54
N GLY A 118 17.20 17.24 3.75
CA GLY A 118 17.68 16.32 4.79
C GLY A 118 17.35 16.77 6.23
N ARG A 119 16.40 17.69 6.41
CA ARG A 119 15.96 18.20 7.71
C ARG A 119 14.77 17.40 8.23
N ALA A 120 14.70 17.23 9.55
CA ALA A 120 13.56 16.55 10.17
C ALA A 120 12.28 17.39 10.03
N PRO A 121 11.19 16.84 9.44
CA PRO A 121 9.97 17.59 9.27
C PRO A 121 9.17 17.72 10.57
N SER A 122 8.50 18.86 10.76
CA SER A 122 7.75 19.14 12.00
C SER A 122 6.48 19.96 11.76
N GLY A 123 5.33 19.27 11.73
CA GLY A 123 4.01 19.92 11.57
C GLY A 123 3.73 21.00 12.63
N THR A 124 4.17 20.77 13.88
CA THR A 124 4.06 21.75 14.97
C THR A 124 4.83 23.04 14.65
N ARG A 125 6.06 22.92 14.11
CA ARG A 125 6.88 24.08 13.74
C ARG A 125 6.20 24.88 12.63
N TYR A 126 5.73 24.23 11.58
CA TYR A 126 5.09 24.90 10.44
C TYR A 126 3.84 25.67 10.86
N LEU A 127 3.00 25.07 11.72
CA LEU A 127 1.80 25.75 12.22
C LEU A 127 2.16 26.96 13.10
N ARG A 128 3.19 26.85 13.95
CA ARG A 128 3.66 27.98 14.77
C ARG A 128 4.23 29.11 13.93
N ASN A 129 5.03 28.79 12.91
CA ASN A 129 5.62 29.78 11.99
C ASN A 129 4.55 30.59 11.25
N ARG A 130 3.35 30.02 11.07
CA ARG A 130 2.18 30.70 10.48
C ARG A 130 1.32 31.47 11.49
N GLY A 131 1.84 31.72 12.69
CA GLY A 131 1.13 32.49 13.72
C GLY A 131 -0.03 31.74 14.37
N LYS A 132 -0.13 30.41 14.23
CA LYS A 132 -1.17 29.64 14.94
C LYS A 132 -0.82 29.58 16.43
N GLY A 133 -1.79 29.92 17.28
CA GLY A 133 -1.63 29.91 18.73
C GLY A 133 -1.27 28.52 19.28
N VAL A 134 -0.50 28.51 20.37
CA VAL A 134 0.03 27.28 20.99
C VAL A 134 -1.09 26.29 21.34
N GLU A 135 -2.22 26.77 21.85
CA GLU A 135 -3.38 25.93 22.17
C GLU A 135 -3.97 25.23 20.93
N TYR A 136 -4.09 25.95 19.81
CA TYR A 136 -4.56 25.38 18.55
C TYR A 136 -3.60 24.28 18.09
N VAL A 137 -2.29 24.57 18.06
CA VAL A 137 -1.27 23.62 17.62
C VAL A 137 -1.27 22.35 18.47
N ASN A 138 -1.38 22.50 19.80
CA ASN A 138 -1.42 21.37 20.73
C ASN A 138 -2.67 20.50 20.57
N LYS A 139 -3.81 21.09 20.17
CA LYS A 139 -5.03 20.34 19.87
C LYS A 139 -4.96 19.62 18.54
N VAL A 140 -4.46 20.27 17.48
CA VAL A 140 -4.44 19.67 16.14
C VAL A 140 -3.31 18.67 15.92
N ARG A 141 -2.20 18.74 16.65
CA ARG A 141 -1.03 17.86 16.45
C ARG A 141 -1.34 16.37 16.62
N SER A 142 -2.31 16.02 17.45
CA SER A 142 -2.72 14.64 17.73
C SER A 142 -3.89 14.17 16.88
N LEU A 143 -4.50 15.06 16.08
CA LEU A 143 -5.63 14.70 15.23
C LEU A 143 -5.15 13.91 14.02
N ARG A 144 -5.85 12.80 13.76
CA ARG A 144 -5.68 11.98 12.58
C ARG A 144 -6.41 12.63 11.40
N ASN A 145 -5.67 12.93 10.33
CA ASN A 145 -6.14 13.75 9.21
C ASN A 145 -5.92 13.04 7.85
N ASP A 146 -6.09 11.72 7.80
CA ASP A 146 -5.81 10.88 6.62
C ASP A 146 -6.33 11.45 5.30
N SER A 147 -7.59 11.88 5.27
CA SER A 147 -8.21 12.42 4.05
C SER A 147 -7.58 13.73 3.60
N GLN A 148 -7.23 14.63 4.54
CA GLN A 148 -6.62 15.91 4.22
C GLN A 148 -5.16 15.73 3.79
N ASN A 149 -4.44 14.82 4.46
CA ASN A 149 -3.08 14.43 4.09
C ASN A 149 -3.06 13.81 2.69
N ALA A 150 -4.01 12.92 2.38
CA ALA A 150 -4.10 12.29 1.06
C ALA A 150 -4.33 13.32 -0.05
N LYS A 151 -5.27 14.25 0.16
CA LYS A 151 -5.53 15.35 -0.78
C LYS A 151 -4.32 16.25 -0.98
N ALA A 152 -3.60 16.58 0.09
CA ALA A 152 -2.41 17.41 0.03
C ALA A 152 -1.24 16.71 -0.67
N LEU A 153 -1.01 15.42 -0.41
CA LEU A 153 0.01 14.65 -1.13
C LEU A 153 -0.33 14.52 -2.62
N GLN A 154 -1.60 14.34 -2.95
CA GLN A 154 -2.06 14.27 -4.33
C GLN A 154 -1.87 15.61 -5.06
N SER A 155 -2.22 16.74 -4.42
CA SER A 155 -2.04 18.07 -5.03
C SER A 155 -0.57 18.45 -5.21
N LEU A 156 0.32 17.90 -4.37
CA LEU A 156 1.76 18.14 -4.40
C LEU A 156 2.54 17.03 -5.11
N ALA A 157 1.89 16.13 -5.84
CA ALA A 157 2.54 14.97 -6.47
C ALA A 157 3.74 15.32 -7.36
N GLY A 158 3.75 16.52 -7.97
CA GLY A 158 4.88 17.01 -8.78
C GLY A 158 6.12 17.45 -7.98
N HIS A 159 6.08 17.45 -6.66
CA HIS A 159 7.21 17.82 -5.81
C HIS A 159 8.33 16.78 -5.90
N THR A 160 9.60 17.22 -5.96
CA THR A 160 10.78 16.35 -6.15
C THR A 160 10.79 15.14 -5.22
N VAL A 161 10.55 15.34 -3.92
CA VAL A 161 10.47 14.24 -2.94
C VAL A 161 9.44 13.17 -3.31
N LEU A 162 8.23 13.59 -3.70
CA LEU A 162 7.16 12.65 -4.05
C LEU A 162 7.44 11.98 -5.39
N ARG A 163 8.02 12.71 -6.35
CA ARG A 163 8.45 12.13 -7.63
C ARG A 163 9.53 11.07 -7.44
N THR A 164 10.54 11.32 -6.61
CA THR A 164 11.59 10.32 -6.31
C THR A 164 11.02 9.06 -5.68
N ILE A 165 9.99 9.20 -4.82
CA ILE A 165 9.29 8.06 -4.23
C ILE A 165 8.51 7.30 -5.30
N ASP A 166 7.78 8.00 -6.17
CA ASP A 166 6.94 7.41 -7.23
C ASP A 166 7.77 6.70 -8.32
N GLU A 167 8.93 7.24 -8.67
CA GLU A 167 9.90 6.63 -9.60
C GLU A 167 10.60 5.40 -9.00
N SER A 168 10.53 5.21 -7.68
CA SER A 168 11.11 4.04 -7.03
C SER A 168 10.18 2.83 -7.18
N ALA A 169 10.76 1.65 -7.44
CA ALA A 169 9.99 0.40 -7.54
C ALA A 169 9.44 -0.12 -6.19
N LEU A 170 9.43 0.72 -5.15
CA LEU A 170 8.96 0.36 -3.82
C LEU A 170 7.45 0.42 -3.73
N GLU A 171 6.82 -0.53 -3.05
CA GLU A 171 5.39 -0.46 -2.79
C GLU A 171 5.12 0.60 -1.72
N VAL A 172 4.47 1.69 -2.12
CA VAL A 172 4.23 2.84 -1.25
C VAL A 172 2.81 2.79 -0.70
N SER A 173 2.57 1.90 0.26
CA SER A 173 1.27 1.85 0.93
C SER A 173 1.17 2.91 2.04
N ALA A 174 0.05 3.64 2.05
CA ALA A 174 -0.44 4.38 3.22
C ALA A 174 0.39 5.57 3.77
N MET A 175 1.20 6.26 2.95
CA MET A 175 1.96 7.46 3.39
C MET A 175 1.11 8.54 4.08
N HIS A 176 -0.15 8.70 3.66
CA HIS A 176 -1.06 9.72 4.16
C HIS A 176 -1.65 9.43 5.54
N ARG A 177 -1.53 8.20 6.06
CA ARG A 177 -2.22 7.78 7.28
C ARG A 177 -1.62 8.40 8.54
N GLY A 178 -2.50 8.76 9.47
CA GLY A 178 -2.16 9.23 10.80
C GLY A 178 -2.28 10.74 10.96
N THR A 179 -1.52 11.28 11.91
CA THR A 179 -1.42 12.72 12.14
C THR A 179 -0.57 13.37 11.05
N LEU A 180 -0.61 14.70 10.93
CA LEU A 180 0.24 15.46 10.01
C LEU A 180 1.74 15.10 10.17
N SER A 181 2.21 14.99 11.41
CA SER A 181 3.61 14.59 11.66
C SER A 181 3.87 13.11 11.31
N GLY A 182 2.90 12.23 11.53
CA GLY A 182 3.00 10.82 11.15
C GLY A 182 3.13 10.67 9.63
N CYS A 183 2.29 11.38 8.88
CA CYS A 183 2.36 11.43 7.42
C CYS A 183 3.73 11.91 6.93
N LEU A 184 4.24 13.04 7.44
CA LEU A 184 5.55 13.55 7.05
C LEU A 184 6.71 12.62 7.40
N LYS A 185 6.65 11.92 8.53
CA LYS A 185 7.63 10.89 8.89
C LYS A 185 7.60 9.71 7.92
N ASN A 186 6.42 9.26 7.52
CA ASN A 186 6.28 8.19 6.53
C ASN A 186 6.87 8.62 5.20
N VAL A 187 6.54 9.83 4.72
CA VAL A 187 7.11 10.38 3.48
C VAL A 187 8.63 10.44 3.55
N ALA A 188 9.20 10.94 4.66
CA ALA A 188 10.65 10.98 4.85
C ALA A 188 11.29 9.58 4.80
N ALA A 189 10.68 8.59 5.43
CA ALA A 189 11.18 7.21 5.42
C ALA A 189 11.15 6.60 4.00
N HIS A 190 10.04 6.78 3.26
CA HIS A 190 9.94 6.32 1.88
C HIS A 190 10.94 7.03 0.96
N TYR A 191 11.14 8.34 1.15
CA TYR A 191 12.12 9.12 0.39
C TYR A 191 13.55 8.59 0.59
N ILE A 192 13.97 8.37 1.85
CA ILE A 192 15.30 7.83 2.16
C ILE A 192 15.48 6.43 1.56
N ASN A 193 14.43 5.59 1.59
CA ASN A 193 14.49 4.26 1.00
C ASN A 193 14.60 4.33 -0.53
N ALA A 194 13.86 5.24 -1.17
CA ALA A 194 13.93 5.47 -2.61
C ALA A 194 15.32 5.98 -3.05
N GLU A 195 15.93 6.90 -2.30
CA GLU A 195 17.29 7.37 -2.57
C GLU A 195 18.33 6.24 -2.44
N LYS A 196 18.23 5.43 -1.37
CA LYS A 196 19.13 4.28 -1.18
C LYS A 196 18.99 3.26 -2.31
N LEU A 197 17.77 2.96 -2.73
CA LEU A 197 17.52 2.04 -3.83
C LEU A 197 18.12 2.58 -5.14
N THR A 198 17.89 3.86 -5.43
CA THR A 198 18.44 4.52 -6.62
C THR A 198 19.96 4.45 -6.64
N GLU A 199 20.61 4.71 -5.50
CA GLU A 199 22.06 4.61 -5.37
C GLU A 199 22.58 3.18 -5.52
N GLN A 200 21.87 2.19 -4.98
CA GLN A 200 22.20 0.77 -5.16
C GLN A 200 22.11 0.37 -6.64
N VAL A 201 21.02 0.72 -7.32
CA VAL A 201 20.84 0.45 -8.75
C VAL A 201 21.94 1.11 -9.58
N ARG A 202 22.29 2.37 -9.29
CA ARG A 202 23.40 3.06 -9.97
C ARG A 202 24.73 2.32 -9.82
N ARG A 203 25.04 1.82 -8.62
CA ARG A 203 26.26 1.04 -8.36
C ARG A 203 26.27 -0.29 -9.09
N GLU A 204 25.14 -0.98 -9.13
CA GLU A 204 25.00 -2.25 -9.84
C GLU A 204 25.13 -2.06 -11.36
N VAL A 205 24.49 -1.03 -11.92
CA VAL A 205 24.62 -0.64 -13.33
C VAL A 205 26.06 -0.25 -13.66
N ALA A 206 26.72 0.55 -12.81
CA ALA A 206 28.14 0.90 -12.99
C ALA A 206 29.06 -0.34 -12.97
N LYS A 207 28.79 -1.29 -12.08
CA LYS A 207 29.53 -2.56 -12.02
C LYS A 207 29.29 -3.43 -13.25
N ALA A 208 28.04 -3.54 -13.70
CA ALA A 208 27.67 -4.31 -14.88
C ALA A 208 28.28 -3.71 -16.15
N THR A 209 28.20 -2.39 -16.32
CA THR A 209 28.81 -1.66 -17.45
C THR A 209 30.33 -1.82 -17.46
N ALA A 210 31.00 -1.69 -16.32
CA ALA A 210 32.45 -1.94 -16.24
C ALA A 210 32.83 -3.38 -16.61
N SER A 211 32.03 -4.37 -16.18
CA SER A 211 32.23 -5.78 -16.55
C SER A 211 32.06 -5.99 -18.06
N LEU A 212 31.01 -5.43 -18.66
CA LEU A 212 30.74 -5.54 -20.10
C LEU A 212 31.85 -4.87 -20.94
N VAL A 213 32.32 -3.69 -20.53
CA VAL A 213 33.44 -3.01 -21.20
C VAL A 213 34.72 -3.84 -21.13
N ALA A 214 35.01 -4.46 -20.00
CA ALA A 214 36.16 -5.35 -19.85
C ALA A 214 36.04 -6.62 -20.72
N GLU A 215 34.85 -7.22 -20.80
CA GLU A 215 34.59 -8.38 -21.66
C GLU A 215 34.68 -8.02 -23.15
N GLN A 216 34.20 -6.84 -23.53
CA GLN A 216 34.30 -6.33 -24.90
C GLN A 216 35.77 -6.12 -25.28
N ALA A 217 36.59 -5.50 -24.43
CA ALA A 217 38.01 -5.33 -24.67
C ALA A 217 38.74 -6.68 -24.80
N ALA A 218 38.42 -7.66 -23.94
CA ALA A 218 38.99 -9.00 -24.02
C ALA A 218 38.58 -9.73 -25.31
N THR A 219 37.34 -9.53 -25.76
CA THR A 219 36.82 -10.13 -27.00
C THR A 219 37.49 -9.51 -28.23
N ASN A 220 37.65 -8.18 -28.26
CA ASN A 220 38.35 -7.48 -29.32
C ASN A 220 39.81 -7.97 -29.44
N LYS A 221 40.52 -8.18 -28.32
CA LYS A 221 41.88 -8.75 -28.35
C LYS A 221 41.93 -10.15 -28.94
N ARG A 222 40.92 -10.99 -28.69
CA ARG A 222 40.84 -12.32 -29.31
C ARG A 222 40.55 -12.22 -30.81
N LEU A 223 39.68 -11.30 -31.21
CA LEU A 223 39.38 -11.05 -32.62
C LEU A 223 40.61 -10.54 -33.37
N GLU A 224 41.35 -9.57 -32.82
CA GLU A 224 42.61 -9.06 -33.40
C GLU A 224 43.61 -10.19 -33.71
N ILE A 225 43.74 -11.15 -32.79
CA ILE A 225 44.63 -12.31 -32.96
C ILE A 225 44.13 -13.24 -34.08
N VAL A 226 42.82 -13.51 -34.12
CA VAL A 226 42.20 -14.35 -35.15
C VAL A 226 42.27 -13.70 -36.53
N GLU A 227 42.03 -12.39 -36.62
CA GLU A 227 42.13 -11.60 -37.85
C GLU A 227 43.57 -11.52 -38.37
N ALA A 228 44.57 -11.52 -37.48
CA ALA A 228 45.97 -11.66 -37.84
C ALA A 228 46.34 -13.09 -38.32
N GLY A 229 45.39 -14.04 -38.31
CA GLY A 229 45.62 -15.44 -38.69
C GLY A 229 46.41 -16.23 -37.64
N GLU A 230 46.59 -15.69 -36.44
CA GLU A 230 47.35 -16.34 -35.38
C GLU A 230 46.43 -17.06 -34.37
N HIS A 231 46.96 -18.10 -33.72
CA HIS A 231 46.31 -18.71 -32.56
C HIS A 231 46.92 -18.16 -31.27
N TRP A 232 46.11 -17.89 -30.25
CA TRP A 232 46.58 -17.28 -28.99
C TRP A 232 47.71 -18.06 -28.29
N HIS A 233 47.76 -19.39 -28.45
CA HIS A 233 48.88 -20.24 -27.99
C HIS A 233 50.23 -19.85 -28.61
N THR A 234 50.24 -19.42 -29.87
CA THR A 234 51.45 -19.00 -30.59
C THR A 234 51.95 -17.67 -30.06
N VAL A 235 51.04 -16.70 -29.89
CA VAL A 235 51.32 -15.41 -29.22
C VAL A 235 51.85 -15.64 -27.80
N ALA A 236 51.20 -16.52 -27.03
CA ALA A 236 51.59 -16.84 -25.66
C ALA A 236 53.01 -17.45 -25.57
N ARG A 237 53.40 -18.34 -26.50
CA ARG A 237 54.75 -18.90 -26.55
C ARG A 237 55.80 -17.83 -26.86
N ARG A 238 55.54 -16.97 -27.84
CA ARG A 238 56.44 -15.87 -28.24
C ARG A 238 56.68 -14.88 -27.10
N MET A 239 55.59 -14.38 -26.50
CA MET A 239 55.67 -13.49 -25.35
C MET A 239 56.37 -14.15 -24.15
N ARG A 240 56.16 -15.46 -23.95
CA ARG A 240 56.86 -16.18 -22.88
C ARG A 240 58.37 -16.27 -23.13
N SER A 241 58.82 -16.51 -24.36
CA SER A 241 60.24 -16.48 -24.72
C SER A 241 60.85 -15.09 -24.59
N GLU A 242 60.05 -14.03 -24.72
CA GLU A 242 60.44 -12.64 -24.46
C GLU A 242 60.48 -12.30 -22.96
N GLY A 243 60.22 -13.27 -22.07
CA GLY A 243 60.26 -13.08 -20.62
C GLY A 243 58.95 -12.56 -20.01
N GLN A 244 57.87 -12.45 -20.78
CA GLN A 244 56.60 -11.95 -20.26
C GLN A 244 55.95 -12.94 -19.26
N GLY A 245 55.32 -12.36 -18.24
CA GLY A 245 54.60 -13.09 -17.21
C GLY A 245 53.20 -13.54 -17.66
N PRO A 246 52.58 -14.53 -16.98
CA PRO A 246 51.24 -15.02 -17.32
C PRO A 246 50.15 -13.92 -17.33
N SER A 247 50.30 -12.89 -16.51
CA SER A 247 49.37 -11.75 -16.46
C SER A 247 49.43 -10.88 -17.73
N ALA A 248 50.65 -10.58 -18.20
CA ALA A 248 50.85 -9.81 -19.42
C ALA A 248 50.33 -10.56 -20.65
N ILE A 249 50.58 -11.87 -20.71
CA ILE A 249 50.09 -12.74 -21.80
C ILE A 249 48.55 -12.80 -21.80
N ALA A 250 47.92 -12.91 -20.63
CA ALA A 250 46.46 -12.92 -20.51
C ALA A 250 45.83 -11.61 -21.01
N GLN A 251 46.43 -10.46 -20.66
CA GLN A 251 45.98 -9.16 -21.15
C GLN A 251 46.15 -9.01 -22.66
N ALA A 252 47.32 -9.38 -23.20
CA ALA A 252 47.60 -9.26 -24.63
C ALA A 252 46.71 -10.17 -25.49
N THR A 253 46.35 -11.36 -24.99
CA THR A 253 45.55 -12.34 -25.74
C THR A 253 44.05 -12.29 -25.44
N GLY A 254 43.62 -11.44 -24.49
CA GLY A 254 42.25 -11.42 -24.00
C GLY A 254 41.81 -12.71 -23.30
N GLN A 255 42.74 -13.61 -22.95
CA GLN A 255 42.42 -14.89 -22.30
C GLN A 255 42.35 -14.76 -20.78
N LYS A 256 41.59 -15.64 -20.11
CA LYS A 256 41.57 -15.68 -18.65
C LYS A 256 42.95 -16.07 -18.11
N LEU A 257 43.41 -15.40 -17.05
CA LEU A 257 44.72 -15.65 -16.44
C LEU A 257 44.95 -17.14 -16.08
N ASN A 258 43.93 -17.80 -15.54
CA ASN A 258 44.02 -19.22 -15.19
C ASN A 258 44.18 -20.11 -16.43
N THR A 259 43.54 -19.77 -17.55
CA THR A 259 43.72 -20.48 -18.83
C THR A 259 45.18 -20.40 -19.29
N VAL A 260 45.76 -19.20 -19.24
CA VAL A 260 47.18 -18.99 -19.60
C VAL A 260 48.12 -19.72 -18.64
N LYS A 261 47.88 -19.64 -17.32
CA LYS A 261 48.68 -20.36 -16.32
C LYS A 261 48.66 -21.87 -16.53
N VAL A 262 47.49 -22.45 -16.81
CA VAL A 262 47.35 -23.89 -17.08
C VAL A 262 48.07 -24.28 -18.36
N TYR A 263 47.94 -23.47 -19.42
CA TYR A 263 48.64 -23.69 -20.68
C TYR A 263 50.17 -23.68 -20.49
N LEU A 264 50.72 -22.63 -19.87
CA LEU A 264 52.17 -22.52 -19.63
C LEU A 264 52.70 -23.63 -18.72
N LYS A 265 51.93 -24.02 -17.69
CA LYS A 265 52.30 -25.14 -16.81
C LYS A 265 52.37 -26.47 -17.57
N ARG A 266 51.50 -26.70 -18.55
CA ARG A 266 51.53 -27.90 -19.40
C ARG A 266 52.73 -27.90 -20.35
N GLN A 267 53.08 -26.73 -20.92
CA GLN A 267 54.27 -26.59 -21.76
C GLN A 267 55.56 -26.91 -20.99
N ASN A 268 55.70 -26.45 -19.75
CA ASN A 268 56.88 -26.72 -18.92
C ASN A 268 57.02 -28.18 -18.45
N LYS A 269 55.97 -29.00 -18.57
CA LYS A 269 56.00 -30.43 -18.20
C LYS A 269 56.28 -31.37 -19.38
N GLY A 270 56.32 -30.83 -20.60
CA GLY A 270 56.53 -31.58 -21.84
C GLY A 270 57.94 -31.48 -22.41
N CYS A 271 58.93 -31.12 -21.58
CA CYS A 271 60.35 -31.19 -21.88
C CYS A 271 61.01 -32.19 -20.95
#